data_AF-A0A7Y3AGE7-F1
#
_entry.id   AF-A0A7Y3AGE7-F1
#
_cell.length_a   1.000
_cell.length_b   1.000
_cell.length_c   1.000
_cell.angle_alpha   90.00
_cell.angle_beta   90.00
_cell.angle_gamma   90.00
#
_symmetry.space_group_name_H-M   'P 1'
#
loop_
_entity.id
_entity.type
_entity.pdbx_description
1 polymer ?
#
loop_
_entity_poly.entity_id
_entity_poly.type
_entity_poly.pdbx_seq_one_letter_code
_entity_poly.pdbx_strand_id
1 'polypeptide(L)'
;MNKGGIPTADDMRREIEISHERSKKYGISSEVRNISQVKLSPSELEAKRKDAKHLLEVVVAHIQEFYELLSPSDFMVAFADEDGYILHLDGSDDIKTKFSERNCAPGYRWTERDVGTTAISLCRKLQSSIQLNDKDHFCKRAHGFTSSAAPIFGRQGILEGVLVVSGPSSKIHPHTLIMITMAARSIEKHMRLLRRNTEMSLYIGFLDSVLE
;
A
#
# COMPACT_ATOMS: atom_id res chain seq x y z
N MET A 1 18.27 5.48 -2.37
CA MET A 1 17.60 4.20 -2.74
C MET A 1 17.07 4.29 -4.15
N ASN A 2 17.02 3.16 -4.88
CA ASN A 2 16.47 3.11 -6.24
C ASN A 2 14.94 3.05 -6.21
N LYS A 3 14.27 3.88 -7.00
CA LYS A 3 12.81 3.95 -7.09
C LYS A 3 12.22 2.61 -7.57
N GLY A 4 11.27 2.07 -6.83
CA GLY A 4 10.66 0.75 -7.09
C GLY A 4 11.61 -0.44 -6.90
N GLY A 5 12.79 -0.20 -6.30
CA GLY A 5 13.75 -1.23 -5.95
C GLY A 5 13.49 -1.82 -4.57
N ILE A 6 14.15 -2.95 -4.29
CA ILE A 6 14.24 -3.53 -2.95
C ILE A 6 15.59 -3.09 -2.37
N PRO A 7 15.64 -2.34 -1.26
CA PRO A 7 16.91 -1.92 -0.69
C PRO A 7 17.67 -3.09 -0.04
N THR A 8 18.98 -2.91 0.15
CA THR A 8 19.80 -3.90 0.85
C THR A 8 19.40 -3.97 2.33
N ALA A 9 19.77 -5.07 3.00
CA ALA A 9 19.48 -5.23 4.43
C ALA A 9 20.13 -4.13 5.29
N ASP A 10 21.34 -3.70 4.93
CA ASP A 10 22.05 -2.64 5.66
C ASP A 10 21.42 -1.26 5.44
N ASP A 11 21.03 -0.95 4.20
CA ASP A 11 20.29 0.28 3.89
C ASP A 11 18.95 0.31 4.64
N MET A 12 18.25 -0.83 4.68
CA MET A 12 16.97 -0.95 5.39
C MET A 12 17.13 -0.74 6.90
N ARG A 13 18.14 -1.36 7.52
CA ARG A 13 18.41 -1.18 8.96
C ARG A 13 18.61 0.30 9.30
N ARG A 14 19.44 0.99 8.50
CA ARG A 14 19.70 2.41 8.66
C ARG A 14 18.44 3.25 8.48
N GLU A 15 17.64 2.99 7.45
CA GLU A 15 16.40 3.75 7.22
C GLU A 15 15.36 3.53 8.31
N ILE A 16 15.27 2.31 8.88
CA ILE A 16 14.38 2.03 10.01
C ILE A 16 14.78 2.87 11.23
N GLU A 17 16.06 2.91 11.58
CA GLU A 17 16.57 3.74 12.69
C GLU A 17 16.26 5.22 12.47
N ILE A 18 16.52 5.75 11.28
CA ILE A 18 16.21 7.15 10.95
C ILE A 18 14.69 7.39 11.01
N SER A 19 13.88 6.44 10.52
CA SER A 19 12.43 6.53 10.55
C SER A 19 11.86 6.50 11.97
N HIS A 20 12.45 5.71 12.86
CA HIS A 20 12.09 5.68 14.28
C HIS A 20 12.38 7.03 14.95
N GLU A 21 13.54 7.62 14.68
CA GLU A 21 13.87 8.96 15.20
C GLU A 21 12.93 10.05 14.66
N ARG A 22 12.54 9.97 13.37
CA ARG A 22 11.51 10.87 12.82
C ARG A 22 10.16 10.67 13.48
N SER A 23 9.75 9.42 13.72
CA SER A 23 8.49 9.07 14.37
C SER A 23 8.41 9.66 15.79
N LYS A 24 9.51 9.58 16.56
CA LYS A 24 9.63 10.24 17.88
C LYS A 24 9.50 11.76 17.77
N LYS A 25 10.17 12.38 16.80
CA LYS A 25 10.10 13.83 16.56
C LYS A 25 8.70 14.32 16.17
N TYR A 26 7.88 13.47 15.56
CA TYR A 26 6.47 13.79 15.29
C TYR A 26 5.56 13.61 16.51
N GLY A 27 6.07 13.14 17.65
CA GLY A 27 5.28 12.89 18.86
C GLY A 27 4.46 11.61 18.81
N ILE A 28 4.79 10.68 17.91
CA ILE A 28 4.09 9.39 17.84
C ILE A 28 4.50 8.52 19.02
N SER A 29 3.52 7.90 19.68
CA SER A 29 3.77 6.94 20.75
C SER A 29 4.17 5.58 20.17
N SER A 30 5.20 4.96 20.77
CA SER A 30 5.57 3.58 20.50
C SER A 30 4.63 2.58 21.18
N GLU A 31 3.89 2.97 22.23
CA GLU A 31 3.08 2.04 23.03
C GLU A 31 1.61 2.02 22.57
N VAL A 32 1.04 3.20 22.36
CA VAL A 32 -0.37 3.37 22.03
C VAL A 32 -0.52 3.90 20.62
N ARG A 33 -1.59 3.47 19.93
CA ARG A 33 -1.94 4.05 18.63
C ARG A 33 -2.45 5.47 18.85
N ASN A 34 -2.13 6.37 17.93
CA ASN A 34 -2.68 7.72 17.89
C ASN A 34 -4.22 7.66 17.85
N ILE A 35 -4.88 8.13 18.92
CA ILE A 35 -6.34 8.14 19.05
C ILE A 35 -6.95 9.15 18.08
N SER A 36 -6.23 10.24 17.80
CA SER A 36 -6.57 11.26 16.81
C SER A 36 -5.97 10.96 15.42
N GLN A 37 -5.80 9.69 15.07
CA GLN A 37 -5.32 9.32 13.74
C GLN A 37 -6.29 9.87 12.67
N VAL A 38 -5.74 10.54 11.66
CA VAL A 38 -6.54 11.14 10.60
C VAL A 38 -7.33 10.06 9.86
N LYS A 39 -8.63 10.29 9.73
CA LYS A 39 -9.59 9.42 9.07
C LYS A 39 -10.54 10.25 8.24
N LEU A 40 -10.76 9.83 7.00
CA LEU A 40 -11.78 10.39 6.13
C LEU A 40 -13.17 10.07 6.68
N SER A 41 -14.09 11.02 6.51
CA SER A 41 -15.52 10.75 6.58
C SER A 41 -15.94 9.78 5.45
N PRO A 42 -17.12 9.13 5.57
CA PRO A 42 -17.60 8.23 4.53
C PRO A 42 -17.70 8.87 3.13
N SER A 43 -18.12 10.14 3.06
CA SER A 43 -18.24 10.87 1.79
C SER A 43 -16.88 11.22 1.19
N GLU A 44 -15.90 11.60 2.01
CA GLU A 44 -14.53 11.87 1.55
C GLU A 44 -13.82 10.60 1.07
N LEU A 45 -14.04 9.46 1.75
CA LEU A 45 -13.53 8.16 1.31
C LEU A 45 -14.14 7.77 -0.05
N GLU A 46 -15.44 7.95 -0.23
CA GLU A 46 -16.10 7.65 -1.50
C GLU A 46 -15.61 8.58 -2.63
N ALA A 47 -15.41 9.87 -2.34
CA ALA A 47 -14.81 10.80 -3.29
C ALA A 47 -13.40 10.34 -3.72
N LYS A 48 -12.52 9.98 -2.77
CA LYS A 48 -11.19 9.45 -3.08
C LYS A 48 -11.24 8.14 -3.87
N ARG A 49 -12.16 7.23 -3.56
CA ARG A 49 -12.36 5.99 -4.34
C ARG A 49 -12.82 6.28 -5.76
N LYS A 50 -13.68 7.28 -5.95
CA LYS A 50 -14.15 7.72 -7.26
C LYS A 50 -13.03 8.33 -8.09
N ASP A 51 -12.19 9.17 -7.49
CA ASP A 51 -11.04 9.78 -8.16
C ASP A 51 -10.02 8.71 -8.57
N ALA A 52 -9.78 7.72 -7.71
CA ALA A 52 -8.89 6.59 -7.97
C ALA A 52 -9.55 5.40 -8.70
N LYS A 53 -10.79 5.54 -9.21
CA LYS A 53 -11.64 4.41 -9.61
C LYS A 53 -10.94 3.40 -10.52
N HIS A 54 -10.35 3.86 -11.64
CA HIS A 54 -9.72 2.98 -12.62
C HIS A 54 -8.53 2.21 -12.06
N LEU A 55 -7.72 2.88 -11.21
CA LEU A 55 -6.61 2.24 -10.53
C LEU A 55 -7.12 1.22 -9.51
N LEU A 56 -8.11 1.63 -8.71
CA LEU A 56 -8.66 0.80 -7.65
C LEU A 56 -9.29 -0.48 -8.20
N GLU A 57 -10.01 -0.41 -9.32
CA GLU A 57 -10.56 -1.58 -10.01
C GLU A 57 -9.47 -2.58 -10.39
N VAL A 58 -8.37 -2.13 -11.00
CA VAL A 58 -7.23 -2.99 -11.36
C VAL A 58 -6.53 -3.56 -10.14
N VAL A 59 -6.33 -2.75 -9.11
CA VAL A 59 -5.71 -3.18 -7.85
C VAL A 59 -6.54 -4.26 -7.17
N VAL A 60 -7.86 -4.03 -7.04
CA VAL A 60 -8.79 -4.99 -6.40
C VAL A 60 -8.82 -6.30 -7.16
N ALA A 61 -8.88 -6.25 -8.50
CA ALA A 61 -8.84 -7.46 -9.32
C ALA A 61 -7.56 -8.28 -9.07
N HIS A 62 -6.39 -7.63 -9.03
CA HIS A 62 -5.14 -8.32 -8.73
C HIS A 62 -5.08 -8.83 -7.29
N ILE A 63 -5.57 -8.07 -6.30
CA ILE A 63 -5.63 -8.54 -4.90
C ILE A 63 -6.45 -9.83 -4.84
N GLN A 64 -7.62 -9.87 -5.48
CA GLN A 64 -8.47 -11.06 -5.50
C GLN A 64 -7.75 -12.28 -6.10
N GLU A 65 -6.99 -12.11 -7.20
CA GLU A 65 -6.24 -13.19 -7.85
C GLU A 65 -5.22 -13.88 -6.92
N PHE A 66 -4.45 -13.11 -6.15
CA PHE A 66 -3.39 -13.69 -5.31
C PHE A 66 -3.79 -13.88 -3.85
N TYR A 67 -4.90 -13.29 -3.40
CA TYR A 67 -5.36 -13.41 -2.01
C TYR A 67 -5.80 -14.83 -1.66
N GLU A 68 -6.48 -15.52 -2.57
CA GLU A 68 -6.85 -16.93 -2.39
C GLU A 68 -5.62 -17.84 -2.21
N LEU A 69 -4.50 -17.47 -2.84
CA LEU A 69 -3.23 -18.20 -2.76
C LEU A 69 -2.42 -17.88 -1.50
N LEU A 70 -2.70 -16.76 -0.83
CA LEU A 70 -1.92 -16.24 0.30
C LEU A 70 -2.31 -16.83 1.67
N SER A 71 -3.36 -17.66 1.77
CA SER A 71 -4.03 -18.03 3.05
C SER A 71 -4.87 -16.87 3.63
N PRO A 72 -6.12 -16.70 3.16
CA PRO A 72 -7.05 -15.64 3.61
C PRO A 72 -7.26 -15.51 5.12
N SER A 73 -7.06 -16.60 5.88
CA SER A 73 -7.26 -16.61 7.32
C SER A 73 -6.11 -15.94 8.10
N ASP A 74 -4.96 -15.75 7.47
CA ASP A 74 -3.72 -15.32 8.14
C ASP A 74 -3.25 -13.94 7.74
N PHE A 75 -3.62 -13.47 6.54
CA PHE A 75 -3.07 -12.26 5.95
C PHE A 75 -4.15 -11.25 5.62
N MET A 76 -3.79 -9.98 5.75
CA MET A 76 -4.50 -8.88 5.10
C MET A 76 -3.71 -8.45 3.86
N VAL A 77 -4.44 -7.96 2.86
CA VAL A 77 -3.86 -7.23 1.72
C VAL A 77 -4.61 -5.90 1.59
N ALA A 78 -3.89 -4.80 1.46
CA ALA A 78 -4.49 -3.48 1.39
C ALA A 78 -3.80 -2.62 0.34
N PHE A 79 -4.56 -1.65 -0.15
CA PHE A 79 -4.08 -0.58 -1.00
C PHE A 79 -4.30 0.75 -0.30
N ALA A 80 -3.21 1.52 -0.19
CA ALA A 80 -3.24 2.90 0.24
C ALA A 80 -2.85 3.82 -0.93
N ASP A 81 -3.53 4.96 -1.06
CA ASP A 81 -3.24 5.95 -2.09
C ASP A 81 -1.90 6.69 -1.83
N GLU A 82 -1.55 7.62 -2.72
CA GLU A 82 -0.35 8.44 -2.64
C GLU A 82 -0.29 9.36 -1.40
N ASP A 83 -1.43 9.70 -0.82
CA ASP A 83 -1.56 10.43 0.44
C ASP A 83 -1.43 9.51 1.66
N GLY A 84 -1.49 8.20 1.46
CA GLY A 84 -1.40 7.18 2.48
C GLY A 84 -2.74 6.79 3.09
N TYR A 85 -3.88 7.17 2.49
CA TYR A 85 -5.20 6.70 2.90
C TYR A 85 -5.45 5.29 2.39
N ILE A 86 -5.81 4.37 3.28
CA ILE A 86 -6.25 3.04 2.87
C ILE A 86 -7.58 3.20 2.11
N LEU A 87 -7.62 2.78 0.85
CA LEU A 87 -8.85 2.81 0.05
C LEU A 87 -9.52 1.43 0.00
N HIS A 88 -8.73 0.36 0.06
CA HIS A 88 -9.21 -1.02 0.01
C HIS A 88 -8.42 -1.91 0.98
N LEU A 89 -9.11 -2.89 1.56
CA LEU A 89 -8.52 -3.90 2.44
C LEU A 89 -9.29 -5.22 2.30
N ASP A 90 -8.58 -6.27 1.91
CA ASP A 90 -9.01 -7.66 1.93
C ASP A 90 -8.36 -8.43 3.07
N GLY A 91 -9.09 -9.42 3.57
CA GLY A 91 -8.86 -10.12 4.83
C GLY A 91 -10.11 -10.93 5.19
N SER A 92 -9.96 -12.03 5.93
CA SER A 92 -11.10 -12.67 6.60
C SER A 92 -11.76 -11.69 7.56
N ASP A 93 -13.01 -11.92 7.95
CA ASP A 93 -13.73 -11.01 8.86
C ASP A 93 -12.99 -10.84 10.21
N ASP A 94 -12.38 -11.92 10.70
CA ASP A 94 -11.53 -11.89 11.90
C ASP A 94 -10.29 -11.00 11.71
N ILE A 95 -9.64 -11.09 10.55
CA ILE A 95 -8.48 -10.27 10.21
C ILE A 95 -8.90 -8.81 10.08
N LYS A 96 -9.97 -8.52 9.33
CA LYS A 96 -10.52 -7.16 9.18
C LYS A 96 -10.86 -6.55 10.54
N THR A 97 -11.46 -7.32 11.44
CA THR A 97 -11.76 -6.88 12.80
C THR A 97 -10.48 -6.55 13.58
N LYS A 98 -9.51 -7.48 13.65
CA LYS A 98 -8.21 -7.28 14.33
C LYS A 98 -7.43 -6.06 13.83
N PHE A 99 -7.47 -5.80 12.53
CA PHE A 99 -6.80 -4.66 11.92
C PHE A 99 -7.58 -3.35 12.14
N SER A 100 -8.91 -3.38 12.16
CA SER A 100 -9.73 -2.20 12.45
C SER A 100 -9.55 -1.68 13.89
N GLU A 101 -9.37 -2.57 14.88
CA GLU A 101 -8.99 -2.23 16.27
C GLU A 101 -7.63 -1.50 16.39
N ARG A 102 -6.88 -1.46 15.30
CA ARG A 102 -5.57 -0.80 15.17
C ARG A 102 -5.64 0.41 14.24
N ASN A 103 -6.84 0.89 13.91
CA ASN A 103 -7.09 1.93 12.92
C ASN A 103 -6.48 1.59 11.54
N CYS A 104 -6.43 0.30 11.19
CA CYS A 104 -6.06 -0.20 9.87
C CYS A 104 -7.32 -0.62 9.13
N ALA A 105 -7.98 0.34 8.49
CA ALA A 105 -9.20 0.11 7.73
C ALA A 105 -9.36 1.22 6.69
N PRO A 106 -10.21 1.02 5.66
CA PRO A 106 -10.48 2.06 4.67
C PRO A 106 -10.83 3.41 5.31
N GLY A 107 -10.26 4.48 4.77
CA GLY A 107 -10.40 5.85 5.24
C GLY A 107 -9.33 6.33 6.23
N TYR A 108 -8.59 5.43 6.90
CA TYR A 108 -7.49 5.84 7.78
C TYR A 108 -6.24 6.20 6.99
N ARG A 109 -5.55 7.27 7.40
CA ARG A 109 -4.25 7.66 6.84
C ARG A 109 -3.09 7.03 7.59
N TRP A 110 -2.13 6.50 6.85
CA TRP A 110 -0.99 5.72 7.33
C TRP A 110 0.35 6.34 6.94
N THR A 111 0.49 7.66 7.09
CA THR A 111 1.80 8.30 6.95
C THR A 111 2.66 8.11 8.20
N GLU A 112 3.97 8.33 8.05
CA GLU A 112 4.93 8.29 9.18
C GLU A 112 4.52 9.29 10.28
N ARG A 113 3.85 10.40 9.93
CA ARG A 113 3.33 11.41 10.87
C ARG A 113 2.04 11.02 11.57
N ASP A 114 1.32 10.02 11.07
CA ASP A 114 0.07 9.58 11.67
C ASP A 114 0.30 8.37 12.60
N VAL A 115 1.16 7.43 12.16
CA VAL A 115 1.30 6.11 12.79
C VAL A 115 2.74 5.68 13.10
N GLY A 116 3.73 6.51 12.75
CA GLY A 116 5.14 6.16 12.85
C GLY A 116 5.58 5.18 11.76
N THR A 117 6.73 4.54 11.98
CA THR A 117 7.32 3.59 11.01
C THR A 117 6.43 2.36 10.83
N THR A 118 5.93 2.21 9.61
CA THR A 118 5.15 1.08 9.09
C THR A 118 5.55 0.82 7.64
N ALA A 119 5.30 -0.39 7.13
CA ALA A 119 5.64 -0.72 5.74
C ALA A 119 4.97 0.25 4.75
N ILE A 120 3.70 0.63 4.96
CA ILE A 120 2.99 1.64 4.15
C ILE A 120 3.74 2.98 4.19
N SER A 121 3.97 3.52 5.39
CA SER A 121 4.56 4.84 5.56
C SER A 121 5.96 4.96 4.94
N LEU A 122 6.78 3.92 5.10
CA LEU A 122 8.17 3.92 4.67
C LEU A 122 8.26 3.65 3.17
N CYS A 123 7.45 2.73 2.64
CA CYS A 123 7.32 2.47 1.20
C CYS A 123 6.88 3.74 0.45
N ARG A 124 5.86 4.43 0.96
CA ARG A 124 5.38 5.70 0.39
C ARG A 124 6.48 6.77 0.38
N LYS A 125 7.24 6.89 1.47
CA LYS A 125 8.30 7.90 1.63
C LYS A 125 9.52 7.63 0.77
N LEU A 126 10.01 6.39 0.78
CA LEU A 126 11.23 5.98 0.09
C LEU A 126 10.98 5.58 -1.37
N GLN A 127 9.70 5.44 -1.76
CA GLN A 127 9.29 4.96 -3.07
C GLN A 127 10.02 3.68 -3.47
N SER A 128 10.18 2.77 -2.52
CA SER A 128 10.92 1.51 -2.63
C SER A 128 10.10 0.39 -1.99
N SER A 129 10.30 -0.85 -2.42
CA SER A 129 9.66 -2.00 -1.79
C SER A 129 10.28 -2.27 -0.42
N ILE A 130 9.44 -2.35 0.62
CA ILE A 130 9.85 -2.43 2.02
C ILE A 130 9.28 -3.69 2.66
N GLN A 131 10.11 -4.42 3.40
CA GLN A 131 9.64 -5.41 4.36
C GLN A 131 10.07 -4.99 5.76
N LEU A 132 9.13 -4.93 6.68
CA LEU A 132 9.36 -4.70 8.10
C LEU A 132 8.93 -5.94 8.88
N ASN A 133 9.75 -6.39 9.81
CA ASN A 133 9.48 -7.52 10.69
C ASN A 133 9.43 -7.06 12.16
N ASP A 134 8.37 -7.42 12.88
CA ASP A 134 8.28 -7.27 14.33
C ASP A 134 8.65 -5.86 14.82
N LYS A 135 9.82 -5.73 15.46
CA LYS A 135 10.36 -4.48 16.06
C LYS A 135 10.79 -3.41 15.05
N ASP A 136 10.81 -3.75 13.77
CA ASP A 136 11.00 -2.76 12.71
C ASP A 136 9.83 -1.75 12.68
N HIS A 137 8.65 -2.18 13.11
CA HIS A 137 7.51 -1.29 13.31
C HIS A 137 7.76 -0.40 14.53
N PHE A 138 7.47 0.90 14.38
CA PHE A 138 7.69 1.84 15.47
C PHE A 138 6.74 1.62 16.66
N CYS A 139 5.48 1.28 16.37
CA CYS A 139 4.48 1.04 17.40
C CYS A 139 4.48 -0.44 17.80
N LYS A 140 4.70 -0.72 19.10
CA LYS A 140 4.72 -2.05 19.69
C LYS A 140 3.44 -2.85 19.46
N ARG A 141 2.30 -2.19 19.24
CA ARG A 141 1.08 -2.91 18.85
C ARG A 141 1.33 -3.73 17.59
N ALA A 142 2.10 -3.25 16.61
CA ALA A 142 2.41 -3.96 15.38
C ALA A 142 3.49 -5.06 15.53
N HIS A 143 4.09 -5.23 16.73
CA HIS A 143 5.01 -6.33 16.98
C HIS A 143 4.29 -7.68 16.84
N GLY A 144 5.04 -8.70 16.42
CA GLY A 144 4.53 -10.00 16.02
C GLY A 144 4.00 -10.06 14.58
N PHE A 145 3.92 -8.92 13.87
CA PHE A 145 3.57 -8.88 12.44
C PHE A 145 4.80 -8.63 11.57
N THR A 146 4.77 -9.22 10.38
CA THR A 146 5.62 -8.80 9.26
C THR A 146 4.72 -8.12 8.24
N SER A 147 5.24 -7.08 7.58
CA SER A 147 4.53 -6.36 6.54
C SER A 147 5.44 -6.14 5.34
N SER A 148 4.97 -6.51 4.16
CA SER A 148 5.68 -6.27 2.90
C SER A 148 4.87 -5.31 2.04
N ALA A 149 5.48 -4.21 1.63
CA ALA A 149 4.85 -3.16 0.85
C ALA A 149 5.65 -2.88 -0.43
N ALA A 150 4.94 -2.55 -1.50
CA ALA A 150 5.52 -2.12 -2.77
C ALA A 150 4.79 -0.88 -3.30
N PRO A 151 5.54 0.10 -3.84
CA PRO A 151 4.93 1.28 -4.45
C PRO A 151 4.33 0.92 -5.81
N ILE A 152 3.24 1.57 -6.17
CA ILE A 152 2.63 1.52 -7.50
C ILE A 152 2.83 2.87 -8.18
N PHE A 153 3.40 2.86 -9.37
CA PHE A 153 3.67 4.06 -10.16
C PHE A 153 2.76 4.20 -11.39
N GLY A 154 2.27 5.42 -11.59
CA GLY A 154 1.47 5.84 -12.73
C GLY A 154 2.31 6.36 -13.90
N ARG A 155 1.79 7.39 -14.57
CA ARG A 155 2.51 8.05 -15.68
C ARG A 155 3.76 8.75 -15.14
N GLN A 156 4.83 8.77 -15.95
CA GLN A 156 6.11 9.43 -15.62
C GLN A 156 6.72 9.01 -14.28
N GLY A 157 6.36 7.83 -13.75
CA GLY A 157 6.83 7.34 -12.47
C GLY A 157 6.22 8.06 -11.26
N ILE A 158 5.11 8.78 -11.41
CA ILE A 158 4.41 9.39 -10.26
C ILE A 158 3.87 8.27 -9.35
N LEU A 159 4.02 8.42 -8.03
CA LEU A 159 3.47 7.45 -7.07
C LEU A 159 1.95 7.59 -7.05
N GLU A 160 1.25 6.48 -7.28
CA GLU A 160 -0.22 6.41 -7.23
C GLU A 160 -0.71 5.69 -5.96
N GLY A 161 0.19 5.00 -5.25
CA GLY A 161 -0.13 4.36 -4.00
C GLY A 161 0.85 3.26 -3.61
N VAL A 162 0.46 2.51 -2.59
CA VAL A 162 1.22 1.43 -1.98
C VAL A 162 0.33 0.20 -1.83
N LEU A 163 0.79 -0.92 -2.36
CA LEU A 163 0.22 -2.23 -2.10
C LEU A 163 0.96 -2.84 -0.91
N VAL A 164 0.22 -3.39 0.05
CA VAL A 164 0.82 -4.00 1.24
C VAL A 164 0.13 -5.31 1.61
N VAL A 165 0.93 -6.28 2.03
CA VAL A 165 0.47 -7.51 2.69
C VAL A 165 1.03 -7.55 4.10
N SER A 166 0.19 -7.90 5.08
CA SER A 166 0.60 -8.04 6.48
C SER A 166 0.02 -9.29 7.11
N GLY A 167 0.78 -9.93 7.98
CA GLY A 167 0.36 -11.13 8.71
C GLY A 167 1.36 -11.51 9.80
N PRO A 168 1.13 -12.64 10.49
CA PRO A 168 2.00 -13.09 11.56
C PRO A 168 3.45 -13.25 11.07
N SER A 169 4.39 -12.74 11.85
CA SER A 169 5.83 -12.84 11.57
C SER A 169 6.31 -14.28 11.42
N SER A 170 5.67 -15.23 12.11
CA SER A 170 5.94 -16.66 11.99
C SER A 170 5.51 -17.28 10.65
N LYS A 171 4.69 -16.59 9.85
CA LYS A 171 4.12 -17.11 8.60
C LYS A 171 4.60 -16.38 7.34
N ILE A 172 5.20 -15.20 7.46
CA ILE A 172 5.69 -14.45 6.29
C ILE A 172 7.05 -14.96 5.84
N HIS A 173 7.15 -15.30 4.56
CA HIS A 173 8.38 -15.72 3.91
C HIS A 173 9.14 -14.51 3.33
N PRO A 174 10.47 -14.54 3.24
CA PRO A 174 11.24 -13.51 2.51
C PRO A 174 10.75 -13.24 1.08
N HIS A 175 10.20 -14.27 0.41
CA HIS A 175 9.64 -14.15 -0.94
C HIS A 175 8.33 -13.35 -1.01
N THR A 176 7.65 -13.08 0.11
CA THR A 176 6.45 -12.25 0.16
C THR A 176 6.73 -10.82 -0.33
N LEU A 177 7.94 -10.28 -0.07
CA LEU A 177 8.33 -8.97 -0.60
C LEU A 177 8.46 -8.98 -2.13
N ILE A 178 9.03 -10.04 -2.68
CA ILE A 178 9.15 -10.21 -4.14
C ILE A 178 7.76 -10.33 -4.75
N MET A 179 6.89 -11.14 -4.16
CA MET A 179 5.51 -11.34 -4.61
C MET A 179 4.75 -10.00 -4.67
N ILE A 180 4.74 -9.23 -3.59
CA ILE A 180 4.00 -7.95 -3.57
C ILE A 180 4.60 -6.93 -4.54
N THR A 181 5.94 -6.96 -4.73
CA THR A 181 6.63 -6.14 -5.72
C THR A 181 6.24 -6.51 -7.15
N MET A 182 6.12 -7.81 -7.45
CA MET A 182 5.67 -8.29 -8.77
C MET A 182 4.20 -7.96 -9.00
N ALA A 183 3.34 -8.07 -7.98
CA ALA A 183 1.94 -7.68 -8.06
C ALA A 183 1.80 -6.18 -8.38
N ALA A 184 2.53 -5.31 -7.67
CA ALA A 184 2.58 -3.88 -7.96
C ALA A 184 3.01 -3.59 -9.40
N ARG A 185 4.09 -4.21 -9.89
CA ARG A 185 4.55 -4.05 -11.29
C ARG A 185 3.55 -4.57 -12.31
N SER A 186 2.81 -5.63 -11.98
CA SER A 186 1.73 -6.15 -12.82
C SER A 186 0.59 -5.14 -12.95
N ILE A 187 0.17 -4.54 -11.82
CA ILE A 187 -0.82 -3.46 -11.79
C ILE A 187 -0.36 -2.28 -12.66
N GLU A 188 0.89 -1.83 -12.53
CA GLU A 188 1.44 -0.74 -13.36
C GLU A 188 1.39 -1.06 -14.86
N LYS A 189 1.73 -2.29 -15.22
CA LYS A 189 1.69 -2.76 -16.61
C LYS A 189 0.25 -2.81 -17.13
N HIS A 190 -0.68 -3.33 -16.35
CA HIS A 190 -2.11 -3.38 -16.68
C HIS A 190 -2.65 -1.96 -16.90
N MET A 191 -2.39 -1.04 -15.97
CA MET A 191 -2.76 0.37 -16.11
C MET A 191 -2.17 1.02 -17.36
N ARG A 192 -0.94 0.68 -17.75
CA ARG A 192 -0.33 1.17 -18.99
C ARG A 192 -1.04 0.64 -20.24
N LEU A 193 -1.48 -0.61 -20.23
CA LEU A 193 -2.23 -1.21 -21.33
C LEU A 193 -3.61 -0.57 -21.47
N LEU A 194 -4.36 -0.41 -20.38
CA LEU A 194 -5.67 0.25 -20.41
C LEU A 194 -5.58 1.66 -21.01
N ARG A 195 -4.61 2.46 -20.57
CA ARG A 195 -4.39 3.80 -21.12
C ARG A 195 -4.11 3.80 -22.62
N ARG A 196 -3.26 2.88 -23.09
CA ARG A 196 -2.97 2.75 -24.54
C ARG A 196 -4.19 2.33 -25.33
N ASN A 197 -5.00 1.42 -24.79
CA ASN A 197 -6.25 1.00 -25.44
C ASN A 197 -7.23 2.16 -25.55
N THR A 198 -7.41 2.94 -24.47
CA THR A 198 -8.27 4.14 -24.49
C THR A 198 -7.76 5.18 -25.49
N GLU A 199 -6.45 5.47 -25.52
CA GLU A 199 -5.84 6.38 -26.49
C GLU A 199 -6.09 5.92 -27.93
N MET A 200 -5.90 4.61 -28.21
CA MET A 200 -6.17 4.03 -29.53
C MET A 200 -7.63 4.12 -29.94
N SER A 201 -8.58 3.84 -29.04
CA SER A 201 -10.01 3.96 -29.32
C SER A 201 -10.42 5.40 -29.67
N LEU A 202 -9.81 6.40 -29.02
CA LEU A 202 -10.05 7.81 -29.33
C LEU A 202 -9.52 8.19 -30.72
N TYR A 203 -8.34 7.70 -31.11
CA TYR A 203 -7.80 7.93 -32.45
C TYR A 203 -8.66 7.32 -33.55
N ILE A 204 -9.16 6.09 -33.35
CA ILE A 204 -10.04 5.43 -34.32
C ILE A 204 -11.34 6.23 -34.49
N GLY A 205 -12.01 6.59 -33.38
CA GLY A 205 -13.24 7.38 -33.45
C GLY A 205 -13.05 8.76 -34.10
N PHE A 206 -11.88 9.39 -33.90
CA PHE A 206 -11.56 10.63 -34.61
C PHE A 206 -11.41 10.42 -36.12
N LEU A 207 -10.69 9.37 -36.55
CA LEU A 207 -10.51 9.07 -37.97
C LEU A 207 -11.85 8.77 -38.65
N ASP A 208 -12.72 7.99 -38.01
CA ASP A 208 -14.06 7.69 -38.54
C ASP A 208 -14.87 8.97 -38.73
N SER A 209 -14.82 9.90 -37.76
CA SER A 209 -15.54 11.19 -37.86
C SER A 209 -15.01 12.16 -38.92
N VAL A 210 -13.77 11.97 -39.40
CA VAL A 210 -13.16 12.79 -40.45
C VAL A 210 -13.39 12.19 -41.84
N LEU A 211 -13.68 10.89 -41.91
CA LEU A 211 -13.95 10.17 -43.15
C LEU A 211 -15.43 10.20 -43.56
N GLU A 212 -16.34 10.55 -42.64
CA GLU A 212 -17.77 10.87 -42.89
C GLU A 212 -17.97 12.34 -43.30
#